data_AF-A0A2N5KTV5-F1
#
_entry.id   AF-A0A2N5KTV5-F1
#
_cell.length_a   1.000
_cell.length_b   1.000
_cell.length_c   1.000
_cell.angle_alpha   90.00
_cell.angle_beta   90.00
_cell.angle_gamma   90.00
#
_symmetry.space_group_name_H-M   'P 1'
#
loop_
_entity.id
_entity.type
_entity.pdbx_description
1 polymer ?
#
loop_
_entity_poly.entity_id
_entity_poly.type
_entity_poly.pdbx_seq_one_letter_code
_entity_poly.pdbx_strand_id
1 'polypeptide(L)'
;MPELNWIGKQHVVNHAEEVPFRLLRKEPDSSEGVVDSGNMIVHGDNLEALKALLPYYRNRVKLIFIDPPYNTGNEDWAYNDKMNAPKLKKWFGKVVGGEGEDLS
;
A
#
# COMPACT_ATOMS: atom_id res chain seq x y z
N MET A 1 23.13 -14.05 10.41
CA MET A 1 21.73 -14.31 9.99
C MET A 1 21.69 -14.21 8.47
N PRO A 2 20.99 -15.13 7.77
CA PRO A 2 20.76 -14.96 6.34
C PRO A 2 19.92 -13.71 6.07
N GLU A 3 20.22 -13.00 4.98
CA GLU A 3 19.51 -11.79 4.56
C GLU A 3 19.15 -11.87 3.08
N LEU A 4 17.92 -11.45 2.73
CA LEU A 4 17.48 -11.26 1.35
C LEU A 4 17.79 -9.83 0.91
N ASN A 5 18.60 -9.66 -0.13
CA ASN A 5 18.94 -8.36 -0.71
C ASN A 5 18.45 -8.25 -2.16
N TRP A 6 18.00 -7.06 -2.53
CA TRP A 6 17.56 -6.73 -3.89
C TRP A 6 17.87 -5.25 -4.18
N ILE A 7 17.91 -4.92 -5.46
CA ILE A 7 18.14 -3.55 -5.95
C ILE A 7 17.02 -2.64 -5.46
N GLY A 8 17.36 -1.45 -4.97
CA GLY A 8 16.38 -0.52 -4.42
C GLY A 8 15.89 -0.81 -3.00
N LYS A 9 16.31 -1.91 -2.35
CA LYS A 9 15.88 -2.28 -0.98
C LYS A 9 16.01 -1.13 0.01
N GLN A 10 17.17 -0.47 0.04
CA GLN A 10 17.44 0.62 0.99
C GLN A 10 16.51 1.81 0.81
N HIS A 11 16.02 2.01 -0.41
CA HIS A 11 15.10 3.10 -0.70
C HIS A 11 13.64 2.77 -0.34
N VAL A 12 13.25 1.49 -0.36
CA VAL A 12 11.89 1.04 -0.02
C VAL A 12 11.69 0.91 1.49
N VAL A 13 12.72 0.45 2.22
CA VAL A 13 12.61 0.10 3.64
C VAL A 13 12.11 1.27 4.50
N ASN A 14 12.52 2.50 4.17
CA ASN A 14 12.12 3.69 4.91
C ASN A 14 10.97 4.47 4.25
N HIS A 15 10.46 4.03 3.10
CA HIS A 15 9.42 4.78 2.37
C HIS A 15 8.16 4.99 3.21
N ALA A 16 7.80 4.01 4.03
CA ALA A 16 6.67 4.13 4.95
C ALA A 16 6.82 5.31 5.91
N GLU A 17 8.03 5.77 6.24
CA GLU A 17 8.28 6.94 7.08
C GLU A 17 8.00 8.25 6.34
N GLU A 18 8.31 8.32 5.04
CA GLU A 18 8.13 9.48 4.18
C GLU A 18 6.65 9.78 3.88
N VAL A 19 5.79 8.76 3.90
CA VAL A 19 4.36 8.93 3.60
C VAL A 19 3.69 9.78 4.68
N PRO A 20 3.05 10.92 4.36
CA PRO A 20 2.44 11.75 5.37
C PRO A 20 1.26 11.03 6.05
N PHE A 21 1.06 11.30 7.34
CA PHE A 21 -0.17 10.90 8.02
C PHE A 21 -1.37 11.67 7.45
N ARG A 22 -2.52 11.01 7.34
CA ARG A 22 -3.79 11.62 6.92
C ARG A 22 -4.89 11.33 7.94
N LEU A 23 -5.81 12.28 8.08
CA LEU A 23 -7.01 12.11 8.90
C LEU A 23 -8.07 11.31 8.13
N LEU A 24 -8.76 10.42 8.84
CA LEU A 24 -9.97 9.77 8.32
C LEU A 24 -11.10 10.81 8.25
N ARG A 25 -11.75 10.90 7.10
CA ARG A 25 -12.96 11.71 6.89
C ARG A 25 -14.15 10.76 6.80
N LYS A 26 -15.17 10.97 7.63
CA LYS A 26 -16.44 10.24 7.51
C LYS A 26 -17.20 10.76 6.30
N GLU A 27 -17.75 9.85 5.51
CA GLU A 27 -18.59 10.15 4.36
C GLU A 27 -20.01 9.65 4.63
N PRO A 28 -20.90 10.50 5.17
CA PRO A 28 -22.24 10.08 5.61
C PRO A 28 -23.07 9.49 4.47
N ASP A 29 -22.97 10.07 3.27
CA ASP A 29 -23.80 9.68 2.12
C ASP A 29 -23.42 8.29 1.56
N SER A 30 -22.27 7.75 1.94
CA SER A 30 -21.80 6.40 1.58
C SER A 30 -21.74 5.45 2.78
N SER A 31 -22.23 5.88 3.95
CA SER A 31 -22.18 5.08 5.18
C SER A 31 -23.47 4.28 5.34
N GLU A 32 -23.37 2.96 5.23
CA GLU A 32 -24.51 2.04 5.32
C GLU A 32 -24.40 1.09 6.53
N GLY A 33 -25.55 0.60 7.01
CA GLY A 33 -25.63 -0.40 8.08
C GLY A 33 -25.86 0.17 9.49
N VAL A 34 -25.54 -0.64 10.50
CA VAL A 34 -25.81 -0.30 11.91
C VAL A 34 -24.83 0.77 12.39
N VAL A 35 -25.38 1.88 12.87
CA VAL A 35 -24.64 2.96 13.52
C VAL A 35 -23.83 2.40 14.69
N ASP A 36 -22.56 2.81 14.81
CA ASP A 36 -21.63 2.38 15.85
C ASP A 36 -21.31 0.88 15.89
N SER A 37 -21.52 0.15 14.78
CA SER A 37 -21.11 -1.27 14.67
C SER A 37 -19.60 -1.53 14.78
N GLY A 38 -18.78 -0.48 14.63
CA GLY A 38 -17.32 -0.57 14.60
C GLY A 38 -16.73 -1.04 13.27
N ASN A 39 -17.56 -1.45 12.30
CA ASN A 39 -17.13 -1.81 10.95
C ASN A 39 -16.81 -0.56 10.13
N MET A 40 -15.81 -0.65 9.24
CA MET A 40 -15.34 0.47 8.44
C MET A 40 -14.88 0.01 7.06
N ILE A 41 -15.26 0.77 6.04
CA ILE A 41 -14.67 0.72 4.70
C ILE A 41 -13.85 2.01 4.52
N VAL A 42 -12.56 1.87 4.22
CA VAL A 42 -11.68 3.01 3.99
C VAL A 42 -11.34 3.09 2.51
N HIS A 43 -11.69 4.21 1.87
CA HIS A 43 -11.29 4.49 0.49
C HIS A 43 -10.00 5.32 0.48
N GLY A 44 -8.95 4.79 -0.13
CA GLY A 44 -7.69 5.49 -0.33
C GLY A 44 -6.58 4.56 -0.77
N ASP A 45 -5.37 5.13 -0.91
CA ASP A 45 -4.16 4.34 -1.01
C ASP A 45 -3.95 3.54 0.28
N ASN A 46 -3.62 2.25 0.17
CA ASN A 46 -3.58 1.36 1.33
C ASN A 46 -2.49 1.76 2.34
N LEU A 47 -1.35 2.28 1.90
CA LEU A 47 -0.27 2.72 2.79
C LEU A 47 -0.70 3.96 3.58
N GLU A 48 -1.34 4.94 2.93
CA GLU A 48 -1.89 6.12 3.60
C GLU A 48 -3.03 5.73 4.58
N ALA A 49 -3.91 4.82 4.17
CA ALA A 49 -5.01 4.32 5.01
C ALA A 49 -4.49 3.59 6.26
N LEU A 50 -3.50 2.72 6.11
CA LEU A 50 -2.88 2.02 7.24
C LEU A 50 -2.21 3.02 8.20
N LYS A 51 -1.52 4.05 7.69
CA LYS A 51 -0.94 5.12 8.55
C LYS A 51 -2.03 5.87 9.32
N ALA A 52 -3.17 6.17 8.69
CA ALA A 52 -4.30 6.82 9.35
C ALA A 52 -4.92 5.98 10.48
N LEU A 53 -4.89 4.65 10.35
CA LEU A 53 -5.45 3.70 11.31
C LEU A 53 -4.51 3.39 12.49
N LEU A 54 -3.20 3.66 12.37
CA LEU A 54 -2.21 3.36 13.40
C LEU A 54 -2.57 3.85 14.82
N PRO A 55 -3.04 5.09 15.04
CA PRO A 55 -3.36 5.59 16.38
C PRO A 55 -4.48 4.79 17.08
N TYR A 56 -5.35 4.15 16.31
CA TYR A 56 -6.54 3.47 16.82
C TYR A 56 -6.36 1.96 16.94
N TYR A 57 -5.63 1.34 16.00
CA TYR A 57 -5.61 -0.11 15.81
C TYR A 57 -4.23 -0.76 15.91
N ARG A 58 -3.15 0.00 16.20
CA ARG A 58 -1.82 -0.59 16.42
C ARG A 58 -1.87 -1.68 17.47
N ASN A 59 -1.34 -2.87 17.12
CA ASN A 59 -1.33 -4.07 17.97
C ASN A 59 -2.73 -4.58 18.38
N ARG A 60 -3.80 -4.21 17.65
CA ARG A 60 -5.18 -4.65 17.94
C ARG A 60 -5.81 -5.51 16.84
N VAL A 61 -5.14 -5.67 15.70
CA VAL A 61 -5.64 -6.46 14.58
C VAL A 61 -5.34 -7.95 14.82
N LYS A 62 -6.39 -8.77 14.87
CA LYS A 62 -6.28 -10.22 15.09
C LYS A 62 -5.86 -10.99 13.84
N LEU A 63 -6.38 -10.61 12.68
CA LEU A 63 -6.17 -11.28 11.41
C LEU A 63 -6.13 -10.23 10.29
N ILE A 64 -5.18 -10.39 9.38
CA ILE A 64 -5.09 -9.62 8.15
C ILE A 64 -5.23 -10.61 6.98
N PHE A 65 -6.15 -10.33 6.07
CA PHE A 65 -6.29 -11.04 4.81
C PHE A 65 -6.04 -10.04 3.67
N ILE A 66 -5.11 -10.37 2.77
CA ILE A 66 -4.79 -9.55 1.60
C ILE A 66 -4.62 -10.44 0.37
N ASP A 67 -5.02 -9.90 -0.78
CA ASP A 67 -4.83 -10.49 -2.10
C ASP A 67 -4.11 -9.45 -2.98
N PRO A 68 -2.78 -9.27 -2.79
CA PRO A 68 -2.02 -8.28 -3.57
C PRO A 68 -1.76 -8.79 -5.00
N PRO A 69 -1.34 -7.92 -5.94
CA PRO A 69 -0.88 -8.37 -7.26
C PRO A 69 0.25 -9.41 -7.14
N TYR A 70 0.18 -10.47 -7.94
CA TYR A 70 1.10 -11.60 -7.96
C TYR A 70 2.31 -11.38 -8.86
N ASN A 71 2.28 -10.37 -9.75
CA ASN A 71 3.38 -10.03 -10.65
C ASN A 71 3.73 -11.17 -11.63
N THR A 72 2.73 -11.89 -12.14
CA THR A 72 2.92 -12.95 -13.16
C THR A 72 3.10 -12.38 -14.57
N GLY A 73 2.91 -11.08 -14.77
CA GLY A 73 3.04 -10.39 -16.05
C GLY A 73 1.84 -10.57 -16.99
N ASN A 74 0.76 -11.24 -16.54
CA ASN A 74 -0.46 -11.42 -17.31
C ASN A 74 -1.39 -10.21 -17.15
N GLU A 75 -1.88 -9.64 -18.26
CA GLU A 75 -2.78 -8.48 -18.26
C GLU A 75 -4.22 -8.84 -18.64
N ASP A 76 -4.48 -10.10 -19.04
CA ASP A 76 -5.76 -10.54 -19.60
C ASP A 76 -6.77 -10.99 -18.52
N TRP A 77 -6.44 -10.87 -17.23
CA TRP A 77 -7.32 -11.19 -16.09
C TRP A 77 -8.02 -9.94 -15.55
N ALA A 78 -9.12 -10.11 -14.80
CA ALA A 78 -9.94 -9.03 -14.25
C ALA A 78 -9.20 -8.06 -13.30
N TYR A 79 -8.00 -8.43 -12.85
CA TYR A 79 -7.12 -7.60 -12.02
C TYR A 79 -5.81 -7.34 -12.75
N ASN A 80 -5.39 -6.08 -12.73
CA ASN A 80 -4.10 -5.67 -13.27
C ASN A 80 -2.98 -6.25 -12.39
N ASP A 81 -2.41 -7.35 -12.84
CA ASP A 81 -1.41 -8.11 -12.10
C ASP A 81 0.00 -7.51 -12.22
N LYS A 82 0.17 -6.43 -13.00
CA LYS A 82 1.39 -5.65 -12.95
C LYS A 82 1.33 -4.67 -11.78
N MET A 83 2.44 -4.52 -11.07
CA MET A 83 2.70 -3.47 -10.07
C MET A 83 2.82 -2.08 -10.73
N ASN A 84 1.88 -1.73 -11.61
CA ASN A 84 1.95 -0.59 -12.52
C ASN A 84 1.12 0.61 -12.08
N ALA A 85 0.60 0.61 -10.86
CA ALA A 85 -0.16 1.74 -10.34
C ALA A 85 0.63 3.05 -10.57
N PRO A 86 0.04 4.09 -11.19
CA PRO A 86 0.79 5.26 -11.65
C PRO A 86 1.63 5.93 -10.55
N LYS A 87 1.13 5.92 -9.30
CA LYS A 87 1.87 6.42 -8.14
C LYS A 87 3.13 5.60 -7.85
N LEU A 88 3.00 4.27 -7.84
CA LEU A 88 4.11 3.33 -7.64
C LEU A 88 5.14 3.46 -8.75
N LYS A 89 4.73 3.47 -10.03
CA LYS A 89 5.63 3.67 -11.16
C LYS A 89 6.41 4.99 -11.08
N LYS A 90 5.71 6.08 -10.78
CA LYS A 90 6.34 7.40 -10.62
C LYS A 90 7.33 7.42 -9.46
N TRP A 91 6.99 6.75 -8.36
CA TRP A 91 7.86 6.64 -7.19
C TRP A 91 9.10 5.80 -7.51
N PHE A 92 8.93 4.60 -8.07
CA PHE A 92 10.04 3.74 -8.47
C PHE A 92 11.01 4.45 -9.43
N GLY A 93 10.49 5.09 -10.50
CA GLY A 93 11.34 5.81 -11.44
C GLY A 93 12.13 6.98 -10.83
N LYS A 94 11.65 7.56 -9.73
CA LYS A 94 12.38 8.61 -8.99
C LYS A 94 13.42 8.03 -8.03
N VAL A 95 13.14 6.87 -7.46
CA VAL A 95 13.80 6.38 -6.24
C VAL A 95 14.78 5.23 -6.51
N VAL A 96 14.48 4.40 -7.52
CA VAL A 96 15.25 3.21 -7.93
C VAL A 96 15.70 3.34 -9.41
N GLY A 97 15.49 4.50 -10.03
CA GLY A 97 15.82 4.70 -11.45
C GLY A 97 14.91 3.93 -12.43
N GLY A 98 15.24 3.99 -13.72
CA GLY A 98 14.59 3.19 -14.76
C GLY A 98 14.94 1.70 -14.67
N GLU A 99 14.12 0.84 -15.27
CA GLU A 99 14.45 -0.59 -15.40
C GLU A 99 15.83 -0.75 -16.08
N GLY A 100 16.82 -1.24 -15.31
CA GLY A 100 18.17 -1.53 -15.79
C GLY A 100 19.24 -0.46 -15.53
N GLU A 101 18.89 0.70 -14.97
CA GLU A 101 19.90 1.74 -14.64
C GLU A 101 20.71 1.42 -13.38
N ASP A 102 20.14 0.66 -12.45
CA ASP A 102 20.81 0.25 -11.20
C ASP A 102 21.66 -1.02 -11.34
N LEU A 103 21.86 -1.53 -12.57
CA LEU A 103 22.70 -2.71 -12.86
C LEU A 103 24.14 -2.35 -13.29
N SER A 104 24.50 -1.06 -13.31
CA SER A 104 25.84 -0.55 -13.66
C SER A 104 26.62 -0.03 -12.47
#